data_AF-A0A0Q6FR82-F1
#
_entry.id   AF-A0A0Q6FR82-F1
#
_cell.length_a   1.000
_cell.length_b   1.000
_cell.length_c   1.000
_cell.angle_alpha   90.00
_cell.angle_beta   90.00
_cell.angle_gamma   90.00
#
_symmetry.space_group_name_H-M   'P 1'
#
loop_
_entity.id
_entity.type
_entity.pdbx_description
1 polymer ?
#
loop_
_entity_poly.entity_id
_entity_poly.type
_entity_poly.pdbx_seq_one_letter_code
_entity_poly.pdbx_strand_id
1 'polypeptide(L)'
;MHRRSLAVTAALTAAGLLLAGCSSDDDGGGGATSSAPAPSATTSAAASDPATTPAPSASATGEPAPSTGVGEGCPATDGGIPDGAAISEVVDVDGDGRADTAWITAGAERTFGITTASGATFSAPIDSASPIGASAVVNTVGADLTPIALVDLGRQAQLFSLDGCAVTQTVDQGGQPYVFDRGFGDQGTGVGCTDVDGVLHLAGLLATEEGDGWTVTRTLVDLDSAGEVATNGAVEVVAQGAAATDPVVTTAQEVSCGDLVAGDGGLVEPTS
;
A
#
# COMPACT_ATOMS: atom_id res chain seq x y z
N MET A 1 25.40 -40.29 28.42
CA MET A 1 24.26 -40.72 29.27
C MET A 1 23.41 -39.46 29.51
N HIS A 2 22.21 -39.22 29.03
CA HIS A 2 21.13 -40.01 28.43
C HIS A 2 20.46 -39.16 27.34
N ARG A 3 20.29 -39.71 26.13
CA ARG A 3 19.39 -39.16 25.10
C ARG A 3 17.98 -39.67 25.41
N ARG A 4 16.99 -38.78 25.49
CA ARG A 4 15.56 -39.16 25.48
C ARG A 4 14.96 -38.66 24.18
N SER A 5 14.84 -39.58 23.23
CA SER A 5 14.02 -39.46 22.04
C SER A 5 12.57 -39.74 22.41
N LEU A 6 11.64 -38.85 22.05
CA LEU A 6 10.21 -39.10 22.08
C LEU A 6 9.66 -38.80 20.68
N ALA A 7 9.09 -39.84 20.10
CA ALA A 7 8.46 -39.86 18.79
C ALA A 7 7.06 -39.25 18.86
N VAL A 8 6.64 -38.58 17.78
CA VAL A 8 5.21 -38.42 17.46
C VAL A 8 5.05 -38.76 15.98
N THR A 9 4.40 -39.90 15.76
CA THR A 9 3.93 -40.39 14.47
C THR A 9 2.50 -39.86 14.31
N ALA A 10 2.23 -39.07 13.28
CA ALA A 10 0.86 -38.72 12.90
C ALA A 10 0.70 -38.99 11.40
N ALA A 11 -0.01 -40.08 11.10
CA ALA A 11 -0.54 -40.38 9.79
C ALA A 11 -1.92 -39.72 9.67
N LEU A 12 -2.17 -38.95 8.61
CA LEU A 12 -3.53 -38.65 8.18
C LEU A 12 -3.72 -39.00 6.70
N THR A 13 -4.78 -39.76 6.51
CA THR A 13 -5.31 -40.40 5.33
C THR A 13 -5.93 -39.41 4.35
N ALA A 14 -5.71 -39.69 3.07
CA ALA A 14 -6.38 -39.08 1.93
C ALA A 14 -7.88 -39.41 1.85
N ALA A 15 -8.68 -38.47 1.36
CA ALA A 15 -9.93 -38.73 0.66
C ALA A 15 -10.20 -37.57 -0.30
N GLY A 16 -10.09 -37.85 -1.60
CA GLY A 16 -10.56 -36.94 -2.65
C GLY A 16 -12.07 -37.07 -2.84
N LEU A 17 -12.68 -36.00 -3.31
CA LEU A 17 -13.98 -36.05 -3.99
C LEU A 17 -13.96 -35.01 -5.12
N LEU A 18 -14.00 -35.52 -6.35
CA LEU A 18 -14.26 -34.79 -7.58
C LEU A 18 -15.77 -34.50 -7.66
N LEU A 19 -16.16 -33.26 -7.97
CA LEU A 19 -17.47 -32.97 -8.54
C LEU A 19 -17.33 -32.05 -9.76
N ALA A 20 -17.81 -32.57 -10.88
CA ALA A 20 -18.04 -31.90 -12.14
C ALA A 20 -19.50 -31.42 -12.22
N GLY A 21 -19.75 -30.33 -12.93
CA GLY A 21 -21.07 -29.90 -13.43
C GLY A 21 -20.90 -28.65 -14.30
N CYS A 22 -20.89 -28.79 -15.63
CA CYS A 22 -22.04 -28.63 -16.56
C CYS A 22 -22.64 -27.22 -16.52
N SER A 23 -22.20 -26.28 -17.38
CA SER A 23 -22.68 -26.04 -18.76
C SER A 23 -24.15 -25.62 -18.86
N SER A 24 -24.40 -24.39 -19.30
CA SER A 24 -25.56 -24.02 -20.12
C SER A 24 -25.26 -22.71 -20.85
N ASP A 25 -25.06 -22.85 -22.17
CA ASP A 25 -25.09 -21.81 -23.17
C ASP A 25 -26.50 -21.18 -23.26
N ASP A 26 -26.58 -19.86 -23.38
CA ASP A 26 -27.80 -19.16 -23.82
C ASP A 26 -27.42 -18.15 -24.91
N ASP A 27 -27.61 -18.59 -26.16
CA ASP A 27 -27.61 -17.76 -27.36
C ASP A 27 -28.95 -17.01 -27.45
N GLY A 28 -28.90 -15.67 -27.40
CA GLY A 28 -30.08 -14.83 -27.55
C GLY A 28 -29.73 -13.49 -28.20
N GLY A 29 -29.68 -13.48 -29.53
CA GLY A 29 -29.23 -12.33 -30.32
C GLY A 29 -30.24 -11.19 -30.49
N GLY A 30 -29.72 -10.13 -31.11
CA GLY A 30 -30.49 -9.27 -32.01
C GLY A 30 -30.64 -7.80 -31.58
N GLY A 31 -30.13 -6.89 -32.43
CA GLY A 31 -30.75 -5.58 -32.60
C GLY A 31 -29.84 -4.37 -32.45
N ALA A 32 -29.15 -4.01 -33.53
CA ALA A 32 -28.52 -2.70 -33.69
C ALA A 32 -29.58 -1.58 -33.87
N THR A 33 -29.35 -0.41 -33.28
CA THR A 33 -29.44 0.96 -33.85
C THR A 33 -29.35 1.98 -32.71
N SER A 34 -28.26 2.73 -32.61
CA SER A 34 -28.08 4.08 -33.17
C SER A 34 -28.91 5.16 -32.47
N SER A 35 -28.23 6.00 -31.67
CA SER A 35 -28.47 7.46 -31.59
C SER A 35 -27.38 8.13 -30.75
N ALA A 36 -26.44 8.78 -31.44
CA ALA A 36 -25.55 9.78 -30.86
C ALA A 36 -26.25 11.16 -30.91
N PRO A 37 -26.12 12.00 -29.87
CA PRO A 37 -26.31 13.44 -30.00
C PRO A 37 -24.97 14.15 -30.23
N ALA A 38 -25.00 15.09 -31.18
CA ALA A 38 -23.91 15.94 -31.63
C ALA A 38 -23.64 17.13 -30.65
N PRO A 39 -22.52 17.85 -30.81
CA PRO A 39 -22.05 18.86 -29.85
C PRO A 39 -22.74 20.21 -30.06
N SER A 40 -22.93 20.97 -28.98
CA SER A 40 -23.33 22.38 -29.06
C SER A 40 -22.13 23.28 -28.81
N ALA A 41 -21.83 24.11 -29.80
CA ALA A 41 -20.79 25.12 -29.79
C ALA A 41 -21.33 26.46 -29.26
N THR A 42 -20.46 27.11 -28.47
CA THR A 42 -20.15 28.55 -28.37
C THR A 42 -21.27 29.60 -28.43
N THR A 43 -21.38 30.38 -27.34
CA THR A 43 -21.69 31.81 -27.42
C THR A 43 -20.70 32.62 -26.56
N SER A 44 -19.95 33.50 -27.22
CA SER A 44 -19.26 34.64 -26.61
C SER A 44 -20.26 35.78 -26.42
N ALA A 45 -20.18 36.49 -25.29
CA ALA A 45 -20.71 37.84 -25.16
C ALA A 45 -19.79 38.69 -24.26
N ALA A 46 -19.76 39.97 -24.59
CA ALA A 46 -18.71 40.92 -24.31
C ALA A 46 -18.64 41.45 -22.87
N ALA A 47 -17.41 41.85 -22.54
CA ALA A 47 -16.96 42.97 -21.72
C ALA A 47 -18.03 43.82 -21.00
N SER A 48 -17.83 43.98 -19.69
CA SER A 48 -18.26 45.16 -18.94
C SER A 48 -17.15 45.53 -17.97
N ASP A 49 -16.58 46.72 -18.16
CA ASP A 49 -15.68 47.39 -17.23
C ASP A 49 -16.33 47.55 -15.85
N PRO A 50 -15.61 47.27 -14.75
CA PRO A 50 -15.94 47.87 -13.46
C PRO A 50 -15.02 49.06 -13.17
N ALA A 51 -15.67 50.07 -12.60
CA ALA A 51 -15.17 51.36 -12.23
C ALA A 51 -13.94 51.32 -11.29
N THR A 52 -13.07 52.29 -11.49
CA THR A 52 -11.96 52.66 -10.61
C THR A 52 -12.50 53.10 -9.23
N THR A 53 -12.09 52.43 -8.15
CA THR A 53 -12.26 52.88 -6.76
C THR A 53 -11.01 52.46 -5.96
N PRO A 54 -10.50 53.28 -5.02
CA PRO A 54 -9.10 53.23 -4.58
C PRO A 54 -8.75 52.04 -3.68
N ALA A 55 -7.48 51.65 -3.74
CA ALA A 55 -6.85 50.60 -2.97
C ALA A 55 -6.96 50.83 -1.44
N PRO A 56 -7.38 49.83 -0.65
CA PRO A 56 -6.97 49.72 0.73
C PRO A 56 -5.54 49.19 0.77
N SER A 57 -4.66 49.94 1.43
CA SER A 57 -3.31 49.51 1.79
C SER A 57 -3.43 48.38 2.82
N ALA A 58 -3.53 47.13 2.35
CA ALA A 58 -3.41 45.95 3.19
C ALA A 58 -1.94 45.55 3.24
N SER A 59 -1.34 45.70 4.41
CA SER A 59 -0.07 45.07 4.76
C SER A 59 -0.21 43.57 4.57
N ALA A 60 0.40 43.05 3.50
CA ALA A 60 0.58 41.62 3.31
C ALA A 60 1.60 41.13 4.34
N THR A 61 1.11 40.65 5.49
CA THR A 61 1.82 39.60 6.20
C THR A 61 1.70 38.38 5.31
N GLY A 62 2.72 38.14 4.48
CA GLY A 62 2.79 36.95 3.64
C GLY A 62 2.81 35.73 4.54
N GLU A 63 1.70 35.00 4.55
CA GLU A 63 1.72 33.58 4.92
C GLU A 63 2.68 32.89 3.95
N PRO A 64 3.72 32.20 4.44
CA PRO A 64 4.64 31.50 3.54
C PRO A 64 3.83 30.46 2.76
N ALA A 65 3.85 30.57 1.43
CA ALA A 65 3.40 29.49 0.57
C ALA A 65 4.21 28.23 0.92
N PRO A 66 3.59 27.03 0.94
CA PRO A 66 4.32 25.79 1.16
C PRO A 66 5.41 25.71 0.08
N SER A 67 6.66 25.68 0.53
CA SER A 67 7.79 25.57 -0.35
C SER A 67 7.80 24.13 -0.86
N THR A 68 7.17 23.87 -2.00
CA THR A 68 7.38 22.63 -2.79
C THR A 68 8.76 22.68 -3.43
N GLY A 69 9.78 22.89 -2.61
CA GLY A 69 11.17 22.84 -3.01
C GLY A 69 11.57 21.38 -3.12
N VAL A 70 12.02 21.00 -4.31
CA VAL A 70 12.73 19.73 -4.49
C VAL A 70 13.95 19.76 -3.56
N GLY A 71 14.06 18.76 -2.70
CA GLY A 71 15.20 18.57 -1.80
C GLY A 71 16.48 18.20 -2.58
N GLU A 72 17.60 18.13 -1.88
CA GLU A 72 18.87 17.70 -2.48
C GLU A 72 18.93 16.17 -2.68
N GLY A 73 17.97 15.44 -2.09
CA GLY A 73 17.97 13.99 -2.04
C GLY A 73 19.00 13.41 -1.09
N CYS A 74 19.08 12.09 -1.07
CA CYS A 74 20.09 11.35 -0.33
C CYS A 74 21.44 11.38 -1.06
N PRO A 75 22.57 11.57 -0.35
CA PRO A 75 23.87 11.49 -0.98
C PRO A 75 24.14 10.06 -1.46
N ALA A 76 24.69 9.94 -2.67
CA ALA A 76 25.06 8.65 -3.24
C ALA A 76 25.95 7.84 -2.28
N THR A 77 25.69 6.53 -2.21
CA THR A 77 26.51 5.60 -1.43
C THR A 77 27.35 4.73 -2.36
N ASP A 78 28.41 4.11 -1.84
CA ASP A 78 29.26 3.19 -2.62
C ASP A 78 28.57 1.83 -2.89
N GLY A 79 27.37 1.61 -2.33
CA GLY A 79 26.56 0.42 -2.49
C GLY A 79 25.72 0.43 -3.78
N GLY A 80 25.06 -0.69 -4.05
CA GLY A 80 24.11 -0.80 -5.14
C GLY A 80 23.13 -1.94 -4.88
N ILE A 81 22.16 -2.06 -5.78
CA ILE A 81 21.17 -3.14 -5.73
C ILE A 81 21.90 -4.50 -5.79
N PRO A 82 21.67 -5.41 -4.84
CA PRO A 82 22.30 -6.73 -4.86
C PRO A 82 21.97 -7.53 -6.12
N ASP A 83 22.96 -8.30 -6.61
CA ASP A 83 22.76 -9.18 -7.77
C ASP A 83 21.61 -10.16 -7.55
N GLY A 84 20.72 -10.25 -8.53
CA GLY A 84 19.58 -11.17 -8.50
C GLY A 84 18.41 -10.70 -7.63
N ALA A 85 18.46 -9.49 -7.06
CA ALA A 85 17.29 -8.89 -6.43
C ALA A 85 16.19 -8.61 -7.47
N ALA A 86 14.93 -8.78 -7.07
CA ALA A 86 13.83 -8.20 -7.83
C ALA A 86 13.84 -6.69 -7.62
N ILE A 87 13.43 -5.93 -8.65
CA ILE A 87 13.39 -4.47 -8.61
C ILE A 87 12.07 -3.95 -9.14
N SER A 88 11.65 -2.78 -8.64
CA SER A 88 10.53 -2.01 -9.16
C SER A 88 10.83 -0.52 -9.03
N GLU A 89 10.44 0.27 -10.03
CA GLU A 89 10.37 1.73 -9.87
C GLU A 89 9.30 2.07 -8.82
N VAL A 90 9.57 3.07 -8.00
CA VAL A 90 8.69 3.54 -6.92
C VAL A 90 8.65 5.07 -6.88
N VAL A 91 7.77 5.62 -6.06
CA VAL A 91 7.69 7.06 -5.82
C VAL A 91 9.03 7.61 -5.32
N ASP A 92 9.22 8.93 -5.48
CA ASP A 92 10.33 9.66 -4.85
C ASP A 92 10.25 9.54 -3.32
N VAL A 93 11.25 8.92 -2.71
CA VAL A 93 11.32 8.73 -1.25
C VAL A 93 12.33 9.66 -0.58
N ASP A 94 13.24 10.28 -1.32
CA ASP A 94 14.26 11.19 -0.78
C ASP A 94 13.98 12.68 -1.03
N GLY A 95 12.91 12.97 -1.76
CA GLY A 95 12.42 14.31 -2.05
C GLY A 95 13.19 15.03 -3.16
N ASP A 96 14.03 14.32 -3.94
CA ASP A 96 14.80 14.91 -5.05
C ASP A 96 13.99 15.11 -6.34
N GLY A 97 12.70 14.79 -6.31
CA GLY A 97 11.74 14.97 -7.38
C GLY A 97 11.81 13.90 -8.46
N ARG A 98 12.57 12.81 -8.25
CA ARG A 98 12.71 11.71 -9.19
C ARG A 98 12.30 10.40 -8.55
N ALA A 99 11.73 9.52 -9.38
CA ALA A 99 11.34 8.19 -8.95
C ALA A 99 12.57 7.36 -8.54
N ASP A 100 12.40 6.57 -7.49
CA ASP A 100 13.43 5.71 -6.93
C ASP A 100 13.20 4.25 -7.32
N THR A 101 14.07 3.35 -6.85
CA THR A 101 13.97 1.91 -7.11
C THR A 101 13.90 1.13 -5.80
N ALA A 102 12.81 0.40 -5.57
CA ALA A 102 12.73 -0.58 -4.50
C ALA A 102 13.22 -1.95 -4.97
N TRP A 103 13.78 -2.73 -4.05
CA TRP A 103 14.29 -4.06 -4.35
C TRP A 103 14.16 -5.05 -3.18
N ILE A 104 14.02 -6.33 -3.51
CA ILE A 104 13.96 -7.44 -2.54
C ILE A 104 14.90 -8.55 -2.98
N THR A 105 15.74 -9.02 -2.06
CA THR A 105 16.56 -10.24 -2.27
C THR A 105 15.80 -11.50 -1.92
N ALA A 106 16.15 -12.60 -2.57
CA ALA A 106 15.58 -13.91 -2.26
C ALA A 106 16.33 -14.63 -1.12
N GLY A 107 15.65 -15.59 -0.48
CA GLY A 107 16.27 -16.58 0.39
C GLY A 107 16.08 -16.33 1.89
N ALA A 108 16.83 -17.06 2.73
CA ALA A 108 16.62 -17.08 4.18
C ALA A 108 17.00 -15.75 4.88
N GLU A 109 17.91 -14.98 4.29
CA GLU A 109 18.36 -13.66 4.77
C GLU A 109 17.88 -12.55 3.81
N ARG A 110 16.65 -12.69 3.34
CA ARG A 110 16.00 -11.71 2.46
C ARG A 110 15.97 -10.32 3.10
N THR A 111 16.15 -9.32 2.26
CA THR A 111 16.33 -7.92 2.60
C THR A 111 15.44 -7.09 1.68
N PHE A 112 14.79 -6.07 2.25
CA PHE A 112 14.10 -5.03 1.49
C PHE A 112 15.00 -3.79 1.45
N GLY A 113 15.08 -3.12 0.32
CA GLY A 113 15.85 -1.88 0.21
C GLY A 113 15.36 -0.94 -0.87
N ILE A 114 15.95 0.25 -0.84
CA ILE A 114 15.75 1.33 -1.79
C ILE A 114 17.10 1.72 -2.37
N THR A 115 17.11 2.02 -3.66
CA THR A 115 18.17 2.77 -4.32
C THR A 115 17.54 4.02 -4.94
N THR A 116 17.99 5.18 -4.50
CA THR A 116 17.45 6.47 -4.96
C THR A 116 18.00 6.83 -6.35
N ALA A 117 17.34 7.75 -7.06
CA ALA A 117 17.81 8.28 -8.33
C ALA A 117 19.16 9.01 -8.22
N SER A 118 19.45 9.56 -7.04
CA SER A 118 20.74 10.15 -6.65
C SER A 118 21.84 9.11 -6.40
N GLY A 119 21.49 7.82 -6.27
CA GLY A 119 22.42 6.70 -6.12
C GLY A 119 22.66 6.29 -4.66
N ALA A 120 21.87 6.80 -3.71
CA ALA A 120 21.92 6.33 -2.33
C ALA A 120 21.25 4.97 -2.25
N THR A 121 21.90 3.99 -1.62
CA THR A 121 21.31 2.67 -1.37
C THR A 121 21.26 2.39 0.12
N PHE A 122 20.08 2.00 0.61
CA PHE A 122 19.81 1.66 2.01
C PHE A 122 18.83 0.50 2.10
N SER A 123 18.91 -0.30 3.16
CA SER A 123 18.14 -1.53 3.29
C SER A 123 18.00 -2.01 4.73
N ALA A 124 17.01 -2.88 4.96
CA ALA A 124 16.77 -3.56 6.22
C ALA A 124 16.46 -5.05 6.00
N PRO A 125 16.84 -5.93 6.95
CA PRO A 125 16.44 -7.33 6.89
C PRO A 125 14.92 -7.47 6.99
N ILE A 126 14.37 -8.45 6.29
CA ILE A 126 12.97 -8.86 6.46
C ILE A 126 12.97 -9.99 7.49
N ASP A 127 12.72 -9.64 8.75
CA ASP A 127 12.71 -10.61 9.85
C ASP A 127 11.42 -11.44 9.84
N SER A 128 11.44 -12.56 9.13
CA SER A 128 10.28 -13.44 8.97
C SER A 128 10.64 -14.90 8.80
N ALA A 129 9.98 -15.75 9.60
CA ALA A 129 10.02 -17.20 9.45
C ALA A 129 9.05 -17.74 8.37
N SER A 130 8.35 -16.87 7.64
CA SER A 130 7.41 -17.28 6.60
C SER A 130 8.12 -17.97 5.44
N PRO A 131 7.67 -19.15 4.98
CA PRO A 131 8.23 -19.79 3.78
C PRO A 131 7.71 -19.17 2.47
N ILE A 132 6.76 -18.22 2.55
CA ILE A 132 6.18 -17.52 1.39
C ILE A 132 7.15 -16.41 0.98
N GLY A 133 7.37 -16.27 -0.34
CA GLY A 133 8.15 -15.17 -0.89
C GLY A 133 7.52 -13.82 -0.56
N ALA A 134 8.33 -12.83 -0.24
CA ALA A 134 7.86 -11.50 0.10
C ALA A 134 7.36 -10.75 -1.14
N SER A 135 6.38 -9.87 -0.95
CA SER A 135 6.04 -8.83 -1.92
C SER A 135 5.97 -7.48 -1.20
N ALA A 136 6.04 -6.37 -1.92
CA ALA A 136 6.01 -5.06 -1.31
C ALA A 136 5.35 -3.99 -2.17
N VAL A 137 4.83 -2.96 -1.50
CA VAL A 137 4.44 -1.68 -2.10
C VAL A 137 5.14 -0.55 -1.37
N VAL A 138 5.46 0.51 -2.10
CA VAL A 138 6.09 1.73 -1.59
C VAL A 138 5.26 2.92 -2.02
N ASN A 139 4.96 3.81 -1.09
CA ASN A 139 4.22 5.05 -1.38
C ASN A 139 4.46 6.09 -0.30
N THR A 140 3.87 7.27 -0.46
CA THR A 140 3.83 8.32 0.55
C THR A 140 2.44 8.39 1.21
N VAL A 141 2.42 8.66 2.52
CA VAL A 141 1.17 8.78 3.30
C VAL A 141 1.18 10.03 4.18
N GLY A 142 0.00 10.49 4.54
CA GLY A 142 -0.22 11.67 5.37
C GLY A 142 0.06 12.98 4.62
N ALA A 143 -0.25 14.09 5.29
CA ALA A 143 -0.06 15.43 4.73
C ALA A 143 1.42 15.79 4.53
N ASP A 144 2.30 15.15 5.31
CA ASP A 144 3.74 15.34 5.24
C ASP A 144 4.40 14.47 4.15
N LEU A 145 3.61 13.68 3.41
CA LEU A 145 4.09 12.75 2.37
C LEU A 145 5.16 11.78 2.89
N THR A 146 4.98 11.27 4.12
CA THR A 146 5.92 10.34 4.75
C THR A 146 6.08 9.08 3.90
N PRO A 147 7.30 8.77 3.41
CA PRO A 147 7.52 7.62 2.56
C PRO A 147 7.57 6.33 3.39
N ILE A 148 6.81 5.32 2.97
CA ILE A 148 6.69 4.04 3.65
C ILE A 148 6.81 2.87 2.68
N ALA A 149 7.18 1.70 3.21
CA ALA A 149 7.01 0.42 2.54
C ALA A 149 6.13 -0.53 3.36
N LEU A 150 5.23 -1.24 2.68
CA LEU A 150 4.49 -2.37 3.24
C LEU A 150 5.04 -3.64 2.60
N VAL A 151 5.66 -4.51 3.40
CA VAL A 151 6.21 -5.79 2.96
C VAL A 151 5.29 -6.92 3.40
N ASP A 152 4.61 -7.53 2.44
CA ASP A 152 3.73 -8.67 2.62
C ASP A 152 4.51 -9.99 2.69
N LEU A 153 4.20 -10.78 3.72
CA LEU A 153 4.81 -12.07 4.02
C LEU A 153 3.76 -13.19 4.03
N GLY A 154 2.57 -12.92 3.48
CA GLY A 154 1.40 -13.78 3.37
C GLY A 154 0.50 -13.77 4.60
N ARG A 155 1.09 -13.88 5.81
CA ARG A 155 0.34 -13.86 7.09
C ARG A 155 0.46 -12.58 7.87
N GLN A 156 1.42 -11.75 7.48
CA GLN A 156 1.67 -10.48 8.13
C GLN A 156 2.19 -9.52 7.08
N ALA A 157 1.93 -8.23 7.26
CA ALA A 157 2.62 -7.17 6.56
C ALA A 157 3.50 -6.39 7.55
N GLN A 158 4.78 -6.21 7.22
CA GLN A 158 5.69 -5.36 7.97
C GLN A 158 5.64 -3.94 7.40
N LEU A 159 5.65 -2.95 8.28
CA LEU A 159 5.73 -1.55 7.92
C LEU A 159 7.16 -1.04 8.11
N PHE A 160 7.71 -0.40 7.08
CA PHE A 160 8.99 0.30 7.16
C PHE A 160 8.81 1.78 6.85
N SER A 161 9.50 2.62 7.62
CA SER A 161 9.79 3.99 7.22
C SER A 161 10.95 4.00 6.23
N LEU A 162 10.86 4.90 5.25
CA LEU A 162 11.91 5.19 4.28
C LEU A 162 12.51 6.59 4.47
N ASP A 163 12.14 7.29 5.54
CA ASP A 163 12.62 8.64 5.83
C ASP A 163 14.10 8.63 6.26
N GLY A 164 14.76 9.78 6.12
CA GLY A 164 16.13 9.96 6.62
C GLY A 164 17.19 9.12 5.89
N CYS A 165 16.96 8.76 4.63
CA CYS A 165 17.87 7.95 3.81
C CYS A 165 18.14 6.56 4.42
N ALA A 166 17.14 5.97 5.06
CA ALA A 166 17.22 4.68 5.72
C ALA A 166 15.98 3.83 5.44
N VAL A 167 16.11 2.51 5.57
CA VAL A 167 14.95 1.63 5.73
C VAL A 167 14.90 1.27 7.21
N THR A 168 13.88 1.74 7.91
CA THR A 168 13.74 1.55 9.35
C THR A 168 12.44 0.80 9.64
N GLN A 169 12.52 -0.32 10.37
CA GLN A 169 11.32 -1.03 10.82
C GLN A 169 10.50 -0.11 11.73
N THR A 170 9.30 0.26 11.30
CA THR A 170 8.39 1.04 12.12
C THR A 170 7.99 0.23 13.35
N VAL A 171 7.89 0.91 14.49
CA VAL A 171 7.54 0.30 15.79
C VAL A 171 6.26 0.89 16.36
N ASP A 172 5.64 0.20 17.30
CA ASP A 172 4.57 0.76 18.13
C ASP A 172 5.12 1.68 19.23
N GLN A 173 4.24 2.31 20.01
CA GLN A 173 4.62 3.15 21.16
C GLN A 173 5.41 2.40 22.25
N GLY A 174 5.36 1.07 22.26
CA GLY A 174 6.12 0.20 23.15
C GLY A 174 7.48 -0.23 22.58
N GLY A 175 7.83 0.21 21.37
CA GLY A 175 9.07 -0.15 20.68
C GLY A 175 9.08 -1.56 20.10
N GLN A 176 7.93 -2.21 19.95
CA GLN A 176 7.84 -3.50 19.23
C GLN A 176 7.63 -3.27 17.74
N PRO A 177 8.16 -4.13 16.85
CA PRO A 177 7.89 -4.04 15.42
C PRO A 177 6.39 -3.93 15.14
N TYR A 178 6.00 -2.90 14.42
CA TYR A 178 4.62 -2.67 14.05
C TYR A 178 4.29 -3.52 12.82
N VAL A 179 3.45 -4.53 13.03
CA VAL A 179 3.05 -5.50 12.00
C VAL A 179 1.53 -5.57 11.91
N PHE A 180 1.02 -5.72 10.69
CA PHE A 180 -0.37 -6.05 10.45
C PHE A 180 -0.49 -7.57 10.41
N ASP A 181 -1.22 -8.17 11.36
CA ASP A 181 -1.63 -9.58 11.25
C ASP A 181 -2.65 -9.66 10.12
N ARG A 182 -2.42 -10.53 9.12
CA ARG A 182 -3.32 -10.73 7.97
C ARG A 182 -4.28 -11.91 8.16
N GLY A 183 -4.25 -12.58 9.32
CA GLY A 183 -5.14 -13.69 9.65
C GLY A 183 -4.84 -15.03 8.93
N PHE A 184 -5.82 -15.93 8.96
CA PHE A 184 -5.83 -17.21 8.23
C PHE A 184 -7.10 -17.25 7.34
N GLY A 185 -6.98 -17.51 6.04
CA GLY A 185 -8.13 -17.74 5.15
C GLY A 185 -8.82 -16.46 4.65
N ASP A 186 -10.10 -16.55 4.24
CA ASP A 186 -10.88 -15.46 3.63
C ASP A 186 -11.20 -14.27 4.57
N GLN A 187 -10.70 -14.28 5.81
CA GLN A 187 -10.89 -13.20 6.79
C GLN A 187 -9.82 -12.12 6.56
N GLY A 188 -10.19 -11.05 5.86
CA GLY A 188 -9.26 -10.01 5.44
C GLY A 188 -8.82 -9.15 6.59
N THR A 189 -7.57 -9.23 7.00
CA THR A 189 -6.95 -8.20 7.84
C THR A 189 -5.92 -7.46 6.99
N GLY A 190 -6.39 -6.94 5.87
CA GLY A 190 -5.58 -6.23 4.90
C GLY A 190 -4.97 -4.95 5.49
N VAL A 191 -4.00 -4.42 4.79
CA VAL A 191 -3.44 -3.10 5.07
C VAL A 191 -3.55 -2.27 3.80
N GLY A 192 -4.04 -1.06 3.96
CA GLY A 192 -4.38 -0.18 2.85
C GLY A 192 -3.94 1.25 3.15
N CYS A 193 -3.40 1.94 2.18
CA CYS A 193 -3.42 3.41 2.21
C CYS A 193 -4.75 3.87 1.63
N THR A 194 -5.63 4.39 2.49
CA THR A 194 -6.97 4.85 2.12
C THR A 194 -6.96 6.34 1.88
N ASP A 195 -7.56 6.79 0.77
CA ASP A 195 -7.77 8.21 0.54
C ASP A 195 -8.80 8.77 1.54
N VAL A 196 -8.40 9.82 2.25
CA VAL A 196 -9.27 10.66 3.06
C VAL A 196 -9.00 12.10 2.65
N ASP A 197 -10.02 12.75 2.08
CA ASP A 197 -9.96 14.13 1.61
C ASP A 197 -8.78 14.42 0.64
N GLY A 198 -8.43 13.45 -0.22
CA GLY A 198 -7.35 13.57 -1.20
C GLY A 198 -5.95 13.29 -0.66
N VAL A 199 -5.85 12.78 0.57
CA VAL A 199 -4.58 12.38 1.20
C VAL A 199 -4.63 10.88 1.49
N LEU A 200 -3.58 10.15 1.14
CA LEU A 200 -3.47 8.73 1.48
C LEU A 200 -3.11 8.58 2.96
N HIS A 201 -3.94 7.87 3.72
CA HIS A 201 -3.68 7.54 5.11
C HIS A 201 -3.48 6.05 5.27
N LEU A 202 -2.43 5.65 5.98
CA LEU A 202 -2.22 4.26 6.33
C LEU A 202 -3.37 3.75 7.22
N ALA A 203 -3.88 2.57 6.92
CA ALA A 203 -4.95 1.96 7.68
C ALA A 203 -4.84 0.43 7.71
N GLY A 204 -5.16 -0.15 8.87
CA GLY A 204 -5.55 -1.55 8.96
C GLY A 204 -7.00 -1.71 8.54
N LEU A 205 -7.29 -2.70 7.70
CA LEU A 205 -8.61 -3.01 7.19
C LEU A 205 -8.99 -4.42 7.67
N LEU A 206 -10.15 -4.57 8.29
CA LEU A 206 -10.65 -5.87 8.76
C LEU A 206 -12.01 -6.17 8.14
N ALA A 207 -12.04 -7.10 7.20
CA ALA A 207 -13.23 -7.73 6.65
C ALA A 207 -13.59 -8.98 7.45
N THR A 208 -14.78 -8.98 8.04
CA THR A 208 -15.34 -10.11 8.78
C THR A 208 -16.63 -10.58 8.12
N GLU A 209 -16.72 -11.87 7.83
CA GLU A 209 -17.96 -12.47 7.30
C GLU A 209 -19.03 -12.57 8.39
N GLU A 210 -20.24 -12.06 8.11
CA GLU A 210 -21.39 -12.02 9.01
C GLU A 210 -22.67 -12.41 8.25
N GLY A 211 -23.12 -13.67 8.42
CA GLY A 211 -24.31 -14.18 7.73
C GLY A 211 -24.06 -14.37 6.23
N ASP A 212 -24.82 -13.67 5.39
CA ASP A 212 -24.68 -13.73 3.91
C ASP A 212 -23.85 -12.57 3.34
N GLY A 213 -23.18 -11.79 4.19
CA GLY A 213 -22.40 -10.62 3.77
C GLY A 213 -21.21 -10.32 4.67
N TRP A 214 -20.51 -9.24 4.38
CA TRP A 214 -19.27 -8.84 5.05
C TRP A 214 -19.43 -7.50 5.75
N THR A 215 -18.84 -7.40 6.94
CA THR A 215 -18.61 -6.15 7.65
C THR A 215 -17.15 -5.78 7.52
N VAL A 216 -16.85 -4.59 7.02
CA VAL A 216 -15.49 -4.08 6.89
C VAL A 216 -15.30 -2.94 7.89
N THR A 217 -14.25 -3.06 8.70
CA THR A 217 -13.80 -2.01 9.61
C THR A 217 -12.44 -1.48 9.19
N ARG A 218 -12.19 -0.21 9.50
CA ARG A 218 -10.95 0.51 9.22
C ARG A 218 -10.40 1.08 10.51
N THR A 219 -9.11 0.92 10.72
CA THR A 219 -8.36 1.58 11.80
C THR A 219 -7.28 2.42 11.15
N LEU A 220 -7.42 3.74 11.19
CA LEU A 220 -6.34 4.62 10.72
C LEU A 220 -5.10 4.43 11.61
N VAL A 221 -3.93 4.47 11.00
CA VAL A 221 -2.64 4.36 11.67
C VAL A 221 -1.94 5.70 11.54
N ASP A 222 -1.80 6.38 12.67
CA ASP A 222 -1.06 7.63 12.76
C ASP A 222 0.43 7.32 12.84
N LEU A 223 1.20 7.94 11.96
CA LEU A 223 2.66 7.88 11.97
C LEU A 223 3.21 9.17 12.55
N ASP A 224 4.36 9.09 13.23
CA ASP A 224 5.15 10.29 13.46
C ASP A 224 5.73 10.83 12.15
N SER A 225 6.33 12.03 12.20
CA SER A 225 6.81 12.70 10.98
C SER A 225 7.83 11.89 10.18
N ALA A 226 8.58 11.02 10.86
CA ALA A 226 9.58 10.15 10.24
C ALA A 226 9.03 8.76 9.89
N GLY A 227 7.77 8.44 10.22
CA GLY A 227 7.22 7.09 10.02
C GLY A 227 7.81 6.00 10.92
N GLU A 228 8.62 6.36 11.91
CA GLU A 228 9.34 5.40 12.77
C GLU A 228 8.44 4.84 13.87
N VAL A 229 7.45 5.61 14.30
CA VAL A 229 6.48 5.20 15.33
C VAL A 229 5.06 5.25 14.79
N ALA A 230 4.32 4.15 14.95
CA ALA A 230 2.93 4.01 14.57
C ALA A 230 1.99 3.91 15.78
N THR A 231 0.82 4.53 15.67
CA THR A 231 -0.24 4.49 16.67
C THR A 231 -1.59 4.19 16.02
N ASN A 232 -2.36 3.28 16.61
CA ASN A 232 -3.71 2.99 16.12
C ASN A 232 -4.69 4.07 16.56
N GLY A 233 -5.42 4.61 15.59
CA GLY A 233 -6.56 5.48 15.80
C GLY A 233 -7.82 4.71 16.21
N ALA A 234 -8.96 5.36 16.04
CA ALA A 234 -10.26 4.74 16.29
C ALA A 234 -10.62 3.74 15.18
N VAL A 235 -11.37 2.71 15.56
CA VAL A 235 -11.96 1.76 14.62
C VAL A 235 -13.27 2.33 14.09
N GLU A 236 -13.44 2.33 12.78
CA GLU A 236 -14.63 2.78 12.06
C GLU A 236 -15.21 1.64 11.24
N VAL A 237 -16.54 1.56 11.12
CA VAL A 237 -17.19 0.64 10.18
C VAL A 237 -17.34 1.36 8.83
N VAL A 238 -16.73 0.82 7.78
CA VAL A 238 -16.75 1.40 6.43
C VAL A 238 -17.71 0.69 5.48
N ALA A 239 -18.07 -0.57 5.78
CA ALA A 239 -19.12 -1.29 5.06
C ALA A 239 -19.82 -2.32 5.99
N GLN A 240 -21.09 -2.59 5.73
CA GLN A 240 -21.88 -3.63 6.40
C GLN A 240 -22.76 -4.38 5.40
N GLY A 241 -22.82 -5.70 5.53
CA GLY A 241 -23.59 -6.56 4.62
C GLY A 241 -23.11 -6.49 3.17
N ALA A 242 -21.84 -6.16 2.94
CA ALA A 242 -21.25 -6.08 1.61
C ALA A 242 -21.11 -7.47 0.99
N ALA A 243 -21.21 -7.56 -0.33
CA ALA A 243 -20.96 -8.81 -1.04
C ALA A 243 -19.46 -9.15 -1.03
N ALA A 244 -19.10 -10.43 -1.14
CA ALA A 244 -17.70 -10.85 -1.18
C ALA A 244 -16.90 -10.24 -2.36
N THR A 245 -17.58 -9.88 -3.45
CA THR A 245 -16.99 -9.25 -4.63
C THR A 245 -17.01 -7.72 -4.57
N ASP A 246 -17.49 -7.13 -3.48
CA ASP A 246 -17.46 -5.68 -3.30
C ASP A 246 -16.00 -5.21 -3.16
N PRO A 247 -15.55 -4.18 -3.89
CA PRO A 247 -14.19 -3.66 -3.77
C PRO A 247 -13.76 -3.35 -2.34
N VAL A 248 -14.67 -2.88 -1.47
CA VAL A 248 -14.34 -2.60 -0.07
C VAL A 248 -13.94 -3.86 0.70
N VAL A 249 -14.47 -5.02 0.30
CA VAL A 249 -14.16 -6.32 0.90
C VAL A 249 -12.88 -6.89 0.31
N THR A 250 -12.72 -6.85 -1.02
CA THR A 250 -11.52 -7.40 -1.67
C THR A 250 -10.27 -6.60 -1.30
N THR A 251 -10.33 -5.26 -1.28
CA THR A 251 -9.21 -4.43 -0.83
C THR A 251 -8.89 -4.65 0.65
N ALA A 252 -9.88 -4.90 1.50
CA ALA A 252 -9.67 -5.23 2.91
C ALA A 252 -9.04 -6.62 3.13
N GLN A 253 -8.81 -7.41 2.08
CA GLN A 253 -8.12 -8.69 2.10
C GLN A 253 -6.69 -8.61 1.53
N GLU A 254 -6.28 -7.46 0.99
CA GLU A 254 -5.01 -7.25 0.29
C GLU A 254 -3.99 -6.45 1.12
N VAL A 255 -2.76 -6.37 0.60
CA VAL A 255 -1.76 -5.37 1.02
C VAL A 255 -1.64 -4.38 -0.11
N SER A 256 -2.15 -3.17 0.09
CA SER A 256 -2.22 -2.14 -0.95
C SER A 256 -1.92 -0.75 -0.41
N CYS A 257 -1.57 0.18 -1.30
CA CYS A 257 -1.35 1.56 -0.94
C CYS A 257 -1.67 2.49 -2.12
N GLY A 258 -2.86 3.12 -2.09
CA GLY A 258 -3.44 3.73 -3.27
C GLY A 258 -3.81 2.65 -4.30
N ASP A 259 -3.42 2.86 -5.56
CA ASP A 259 -3.68 1.91 -6.65
C ASP A 259 -2.65 0.76 -6.73
N LEU A 260 -1.65 0.74 -5.84
CA LEU A 260 -0.61 -0.28 -5.83
C LEU A 260 -1.00 -1.46 -4.94
N VAL A 261 -0.82 -2.69 -5.44
CA VAL A 261 -1.07 -3.93 -4.67
C VAL A 261 0.21 -4.76 -4.60
N ALA A 262 0.56 -5.25 -3.41
CA ALA A 262 1.74 -6.10 -3.25
C ALA A 262 1.50 -7.43 -3.96
N GLY A 263 2.39 -7.81 -4.90
CA GLY A 263 2.19 -9.00 -5.73
C GLY A 263 1.51 -8.75 -7.09
N ASP A 264 0.82 -7.61 -7.26
CA ASP A 264 0.17 -7.22 -8.52
C ASP A 264 0.38 -5.73 -8.80
N GLY A 265 1.36 -5.41 -9.64
CA GLY A 265 1.85 -4.04 -9.85
C GLY A 265 2.86 -3.57 -8.79
N GLY A 266 2.99 -4.29 -7.66
CA GLY A 266 4.05 -4.12 -6.67
C GLY A 266 5.28 -5.01 -6.90
N LEU A 267 6.27 -4.87 -6.01
CA LEU A 267 7.51 -5.63 -6.03
C LEU A 267 7.28 -7.07 -5.52
N VAL A 268 7.91 -8.07 -6.14
CA VAL A 268 7.78 -9.49 -5.75
C VAL A 268 9.15 -10.14 -5.65
N GLU A 269 9.41 -10.85 -4.55
CA GLU A 269 10.64 -11.61 -4.34
C GLU A 269 10.90 -12.58 -5.51
N PRO A 270 12.15 -12.69 -5.99
CA PRO A 270 12.49 -13.64 -7.03
C PRO A 270 12.19 -15.09 -6.59
N THR A 271 11.64 -15.88 -7.51
CA THR A 271 11.54 -17.33 -7.29
C THR A 271 12.93 -17.95 -7.35
N SER A 272 13.28 -18.74 -6.34
CA SER A 272 14.53 -19.54 -6.32
C SER A 272 14.50 -20.71 -7.29
#